data_AF-A0A9D3VX53-F1
#
_entry.id   AF-A0A9D3VX53-F1
#
_cell.length_a   1.000
_cell.length_b   1.000
_cell.length_c   1.000
_cell.angle_alpha   90.00
_cell.angle_beta   90.00
_cell.angle_gamma   90.00
#
_symmetry.space_group_name_H-M   'P 1'
#
loop_
_entity.id
_entity.type
_entity.pdbx_description
1 polymer ?
#
loop_
_entity_poly.entity_id
_entity_poly.type
_entity_poly.pdbx_seq_one_letter_code
_entity_poly.pdbx_strand_id
1 'polypeptide(L)'
;MLASQTLGGPSRCGRVLGPPLDKIIKNAAWRKHTHLVSSCKSALDKLETLSDTGLSDPTSPLLGISSSDANFVLNPILLALETNYVKVAEPALECTFKLFSLGVARGEIHGNVSNPILYKIVEAVCKVGGIGEESLELAVLRVLLSAIRCPCVLIRGDCLLNVVRTCYNIYLRGLNGTNQICAKSVLAQIMLIVFTRAEEDSIDVSIKTVSVSELLEFSDKNLNEGSSIYHCQNFVSEVMSASEGVPDLKLSQPSKDQELQNVDLKTSKWEEEEIGELEAKEGGVESGSGGVSKIREDGFLVFKNLCKLSMKFSSQENDDQILLRGKTLSLELLKAVMDNGGSIWRSNVRQVILYYFIHVGF
;
A
#
# COMPACT_ATOMS: atom_id res chain seq x y z
N MET A 1 40.58 14.18 2.52
CA MET A 1 39.23 14.32 1.92
C MET A 1 38.23 14.00 3.00
N LEU A 2 37.53 15.02 3.53
CA LEU A 2 36.51 14.83 4.56
C LEU A 2 35.28 14.22 3.88
N ALA A 3 34.92 12.99 4.26
CA ALA A 3 33.66 12.40 3.83
C ALA A 3 32.52 13.33 4.26
N SER A 4 31.63 13.67 3.33
CA SER A 4 30.41 14.41 3.60
C SER A 4 29.71 13.78 4.80
N GLN A 5 29.60 14.51 5.92
CA GLN A 5 28.82 14.04 7.06
C GLN A 5 27.37 13.86 6.59
N THR A 6 26.93 12.62 6.45
CA THR A 6 25.54 12.32 6.14
C THR A 6 24.70 12.73 7.33
N LEU A 7 23.84 13.73 7.14
CA LEU A 7 22.87 14.14 8.16
C LEU A 7 22.09 12.90 8.63
N GLY A 8 21.99 12.70 9.95
CA GLY A 8 21.38 11.51 10.55
C GLY A 8 22.36 10.41 10.98
N GLY A 9 23.67 10.65 10.95
CA GLY A 9 24.66 9.72 11.50
C GLY A 9 25.00 8.53 10.59
N PRO A 10 25.71 7.50 11.11
CA PRO A 10 26.26 6.40 10.31
C PRO A 10 25.23 5.30 10.00
N SER A 11 24.14 5.20 10.76
CA SER A 11 23.13 4.15 10.62
C SER A 11 22.39 4.21 9.27
N ARG A 12 21.89 3.07 8.80
CA ARG A 12 21.07 3.00 7.57
C ARG A 12 19.77 3.78 7.72
N CYS A 13 19.09 3.66 8.86
CA CYS A 13 17.90 4.48 9.14
C CYS A 13 18.24 5.97 9.21
N GLY A 14 19.39 6.34 9.78
CA GLY A 14 19.92 7.68 9.82
C GLY A 14 20.07 8.32 8.45
N ARG A 15 20.71 7.62 7.51
CA ARG A 15 20.89 8.08 6.12
C ARG A 15 19.57 8.29 5.37
N VAL A 16 18.52 7.54 5.72
CA VAL A 16 17.18 7.68 5.11
C VAL A 16 16.35 8.79 5.75
N LEU A 17 16.38 8.89 7.08
CA LEU A 17 15.55 9.81 7.85
C LEU A 17 16.15 11.22 7.94
N GLY A 18 17.47 11.33 8.03
CA GLY A 18 18.15 12.60 8.31
C GLY A 18 17.84 13.70 7.29
N PRO A 19 18.13 13.53 5.98
CA PRO A 19 17.89 14.56 4.98
C PRO A 19 16.43 15.02 4.89
N PRO A 20 15.42 14.13 4.91
CA PRO A 20 14.01 14.55 4.95
C PRO A 20 13.63 15.32 6.22
N LEU A 21 14.13 14.94 7.40
CA LEU A 21 13.83 15.64 8.65
C LEU A 21 14.33 17.09 8.63
N ASP A 22 15.53 17.34 8.11
CA ASP A 22 16.04 18.70 7.92
C ASP A 22 15.26 19.48 6.85
N LYS A 23 14.86 18.83 5.76
CA LYS A 23 13.98 19.45 4.75
C LYS A 23 12.62 19.83 5.36
N ILE A 24 12.05 18.99 6.23
CA ILE A 24 10.82 19.30 6.99
C ILE A 24 11.03 20.51 7.89
N ILE A 25 12.14 20.57 8.65
CA ILE A 25 12.46 21.71 9.52
C ILE A 25 12.52 23.02 8.71
N LYS A 26 13.19 23.00 7.55
CA LYS A 26 13.34 24.17 6.66
C LYS A 26 12.02 24.61 6.03
N ASN A 27 11.13 23.68 5.73
CA ASN A 27 9.83 23.97 5.10
C ASN A 27 8.71 24.25 6.12
N ALA A 28 8.90 23.91 7.38
CA ALA A 28 7.92 24.09 8.42
C ALA A 28 7.72 25.58 8.75
N ALA A 29 6.46 26.02 8.82
CA ALA A 29 6.13 27.35 9.29
C ALA A 29 6.34 27.44 10.81
N TRP A 30 7.38 28.16 11.24
CA TRP A 30 7.81 28.25 12.66
C TRP A 30 6.68 28.51 13.66
N ARG A 31 5.70 29.35 13.31
CA ARG A 31 4.56 29.70 14.19
C ARG A 31 3.48 28.63 14.28
N LYS A 32 3.37 27.76 13.26
CA LYS A 32 2.32 26.72 13.20
C LYS A 32 2.85 25.34 13.62
N HIS A 33 4.13 25.08 13.37
CA HIS A 33 4.71 23.74 13.44
C HIS A 33 5.83 23.62 14.48
N THR A 34 5.79 24.39 15.57
CA THR A 34 6.86 24.41 16.60
C THR A 34 7.09 23.03 17.22
N HIS A 35 6.02 22.27 17.49
CA HIS A 35 6.12 20.89 17.99
C HIS A 35 6.76 19.94 16.97
N LEU A 36 6.37 20.03 15.69
CA LEU A 36 6.98 19.23 14.62
C LEU A 36 8.47 19.55 14.49
N VAL A 37 8.84 20.83 14.46
CA VAL A 37 10.25 21.25 14.32
C VAL A 37 11.10 20.76 15.49
N SER A 38 10.61 20.85 16.73
CA SER A 38 11.33 20.34 17.90
C SER A 38 11.44 18.80 17.87
N SER A 39 10.39 18.10 17.46
CA SER A 39 10.39 16.65 17.26
C SER A 39 11.43 16.22 16.20
N CYS A 40 11.49 16.89 15.04
CA CYS A 40 12.49 16.61 14.00
C CYS A 40 13.92 16.83 14.50
N LYS A 41 14.19 17.93 15.23
CA LYS A 41 15.52 18.21 15.79
C LYS A 41 15.95 17.13 16.78
N SER A 42 15.06 16.78 17.71
CA SER A 42 15.36 15.74 18.69
C SER A 42 15.57 14.36 18.05
N ALA A 43 14.83 14.04 16.99
CA ALA A 43 15.06 12.83 16.20
C ALA A 43 16.41 12.86 15.48
N LEU A 44 16.82 13.99 14.90
CA LEU A 44 18.15 14.14 14.29
C LEU A 44 19.27 13.92 15.31
N ASP A 45 19.20 14.58 16.46
CA ASP A 45 20.18 14.41 17.55
C ASP A 45 20.27 12.94 17.99
N LYS A 46 19.12 12.25 18.08
CA LYS A 46 19.07 10.84 18.42
C LYS A 46 19.70 9.97 17.32
N LEU A 47 19.41 10.22 16.04
CA LEU A 47 19.94 9.47 14.91
C LEU A 47 21.47 9.54 14.83
N GLU A 48 22.09 10.67 15.21
CA GLU A 48 23.55 10.80 15.28
C GLU A 48 24.20 9.85 16.27
N THR A 49 23.48 9.47 17.33
CA THR A 49 23.97 8.52 18.36
C THR A 49 23.73 7.06 17.99
N LEU A 50 22.87 6.79 17.00
CA LEU A 50 22.48 5.44 16.62
C LEU A 50 23.47 4.84 15.62
N SER A 51 23.82 3.57 15.84
CA SER A 51 24.60 2.74 14.93
C SER A 51 23.84 1.47 14.61
N ASP A 52 24.04 0.91 13.42
CA ASP A 52 23.37 -0.33 13.02
C ASP A 52 23.80 -1.46 13.98
N THR A 53 22.85 -1.98 14.76
CA THR A 53 23.08 -3.14 15.62
C THR A 53 23.03 -4.43 14.79
N GLY A 54 24.03 -5.30 14.97
CA GLY A 54 24.06 -6.62 14.31
C GLY A 54 22.99 -7.59 14.80
N LEU A 55 22.41 -7.34 15.98
CA LEU A 55 21.28 -8.08 16.53
C LEU A 55 19.97 -7.35 16.16
N SER A 56 19.36 -7.75 15.06
CA SER A 56 18.08 -7.19 14.63
C SER A 56 16.96 -7.59 15.59
N ASP A 57 16.40 -6.64 16.34
CA ASP A 57 15.13 -6.83 17.06
C ASP A 57 14.01 -7.11 16.04
N PRO A 58 13.45 -8.33 15.97
CA PRO A 58 12.46 -8.70 14.96
C PRO A 58 11.15 -7.93 15.11
N THR A 59 10.90 -7.33 16.26
CA THR A 59 9.71 -6.51 16.54
C THR A 59 9.93 -5.02 16.21
N SER A 60 11.16 -4.62 15.91
CA SER A 60 11.46 -3.24 15.56
C SER A 60 10.97 -2.93 14.15
N PRO A 61 10.21 -1.84 13.96
CA PRO A 61 9.71 -1.44 12.64
C PRO A 61 10.82 -0.93 11.72
N LEU A 62 12.03 -0.67 12.24
CA LEU A 62 13.20 -0.25 11.46
C LEU A 62 14.37 -1.22 11.66
N LEU A 63 15.01 -1.57 10.55
CA LEU A 63 16.20 -2.41 10.53
C LEU A 63 17.38 -1.74 11.22
N GLY A 64 18.01 -2.46 12.16
CA GLY A 64 19.28 -2.06 12.79
C GLY A 64 19.15 -1.23 14.07
N ILE A 65 17.94 -0.92 14.54
CA ILE A 65 17.71 -0.16 15.78
C ILE A 65 16.57 -0.77 16.62
N SER A 66 16.50 -0.41 17.90
CA SER A 66 15.47 -0.89 18.84
C SER A 66 14.07 -0.39 18.47
N SER A 67 13.02 -1.12 18.86
CA SER A 67 11.64 -0.68 18.65
C SER A 67 11.34 0.70 19.27
N SER A 68 11.87 1.01 20.44
CA SER A 68 11.70 2.33 21.08
C SER A 68 12.37 3.46 20.28
N ASP A 69 13.60 3.23 19.81
CA ASP A 69 14.31 4.22 19.00
C ASP A 69 13.61 4.41 17.65
N ALA A 70 13.15 3.31 17.03
CA ALA A 70 12.42 3.34 15.77
C ALA A 70 11.12 4.14 15.87
N ASN A 71 10.33 3.90 16.93
CA ASN A 71 9.12 4.68 17.19
C ASN A 71 9.43 6.17 17.39
N PHE A 72 10.51 6.48 18.12
CA PHE A 72 10.93 7.84 18.38
C PHE A 72 11.32 8.59 17.09
N VAL A 73 12.16 7.99 16.24
CA VAL A 73 12.66 8.65 15.02
C VAL A 73 11.67 8.69 13.87
N LEU A 74 10.65 7.81 13.88
CA LEU A 74 9.55 7.83 12.90
C LEU A 74 8.43 8.81 13.27
N ASN A 75 8.30 9.17 14.55
CA ASN A 75 7.22 10.06 15.01
C ASN A 75 7.17 11.42 14.29
N PRO A 76 8.30 12.12 14.00
CA PRO A 76 8.24 13.37 13.24
C PRO A 76 7.73 13.18 11.80
N ILE A 77 7.95 12.03 11.18
CA ILE A 77 7.42 11.71 9.84
C ILE A 77 5.90 11.58 9.92
N LEU A 78 5.37 10.87 10.92
CA LEU A 78 3.92 10.78 11.16
C LEU A 78 3.32 12.19 11.36
N LEU A 79 3.89 12.98 12.25
CA LEU A 79 3.44 14.36 12.51
C LEU A 79 3.47 15.22 11.24
N ALA A 80 4.48 15.07 10.39
CA ALA A 80 4.61 15.82 9.14
C ALA A 80 3.49 15.46 8.14
N LEU A 81 3.15 14.18 8.01
CA LEU A 81 2.05 13.70 7.16
C LEU A 81 0.68 14.22 7.64
N GLU A 82 0.49 14.35 8.95
CA GLU A 82 -0.77 14.82 9.55
C GLU A 82 -0.98 16.34 9.46
N THR A 83 0.02 17.12 9.02
CA THR A 83 -0.08 18.60 8.99
C THR A 83 -1.06 19.15 7.95
N ASN A 84 -1.45 18.36 6.94
CA ASN A 84 -2.15 18.82 5.73
C ASN A 84 -1.45 20.01 5.03
N TYR A 85 -0.14 20.18 5.25
CA TYR A 85 0.64 21.25 4.64
C TYR A 85 1.61 20.69 3.60
N VAL A 86 1.33 20.94 2.32
CA VAL A 86 2.02 20.35 1.15
C VAL A 86 3.55 20.36 1.29
N LYS A 87 4.14 21.52 1.62
CA LYS A 87 5.61 21.67 1.71
C LYS A 87 6.27 20.82 2.81
N VAL A 88 5.50 20.37 3.79
CA VAL A 88 5.94 19.50 4.89
C VAL A 88 5.56 18.04 4.61
N ALA A 89 4.38 17.78 4.05
CA ALA A 89 3.93 16.44 3.70
C ALA A 89 4.78 15.81 2.59
N GLU A 90 5.18 16.59 1.57
CA GLU A 90 5.97 16.11 0.44
C GLU A 90 7.32 15.48 0.85
N PRO A 91 8.20 16.14 1.64
CA PRO A 91 9.42 15.48 2.12
C PRO A 91 9.15 14.28 3.05
N ALA A 92 8.03 14.26 3.77
CA ALA A 92 7.64 13.11 4.60
C ALA A 92 7.21 11.90 3.75
N LEU A 93 6.47 12.12 2.66
CA LEU A 93 6.12 11.08 1.67
C LEU A 93 7.39 10.53 1.00
N GLU A 94 8.31 11.39 0.57
CA GLU A 94 9.58 10.96 -0.02
C GLU A 94 10.43 10.13 0.96
N CYS A 95 10.45 10.50 2.25
CA CYS A 95 11.09 9.70 3.29
C CYS A 95 10.42 8.32 3.42
N THR A 96 9.09 8.30 3.48
CA THR A 96 8.30 7.07 3.62
C THR A 96 8.50 6.14 2.42
N PHE A 97 8.58 6.68 1.21
CA PHE A 97 8.93 5.92 0.01
C PHE A 97 10.32 5.27 0.13
N LYS A 98 11.33 6.01 0.61
CA LYS A 98 12.68 5.46 0.82
C LYS A 98 12.71 4.39 1.90
N LEU A 99 11.97 4.57 2.98
CA LEU A 99 11.87 3.58 4.05
C LEU A 99 11.38 2.22 3.53
N PHE A 100 10.35 2.23 2.68
CA PHE A 100 9.81 1.00 2.09
C PHE A 100 10.64 0.46 0.91
N SER A 101 11.02 1.32 -0.04
CA SER A 101 11.76 0.88 -1.24
C SER A 101 13.12 0.27 -0.92
N LEU A 102 13.82 0.80 0.10
CA LEU A 102 15.11 0.29 0.57
C LEU A 102 15.00 -0.85 1.59
N GLY A 103 13.79 -1.29 1.93
CA GLY A 103 13.56 -2.34 2.94
C GLY A 103 14.08 -1.99 4.34
N VAL A 104 14.16 -0.69 4.67
CA VAL A 104 14.56 -0.22 6.00
C VAL A 104 13.39 -0.37 6.98
N ALA A 105 12.17 -0.07 6.51
CA ALA A 105 10.95 -0.41 7.23
C ALA A 105 10.65 -1.91 7.09
N ARG A 106 10.23 -2.54 8.19
CA ARG A 106 9.91 -3.97 8.24
C ARG A 106 8.77 -4.27 9.20
N GLY A 107 8.15 -5.42 9.01
CA GLY A 107 7.16 -6.00 9.92
C GLY A 107 5.76 -6.13 9.33
N GLU A 108 4.88 -6.76 10.10
CA GLU A 108 3.46 -6.87 9.79
C GLU A 108 2.75 -5.56 10.14
N ILE A 109 1.92 -5.04 9.23
CA ILE A 109 1.11 -3.84 9.39
C ILE A 109 -0.36 -4.27 9.34
N HIS A 110 -1.03 -4.24 10.48
CA HIS A 110 -2.46 -4.52 10.58
C HIS A 110 -3.11 -3.69 11.69
N GLY A 111 -4.42 -3.45 11.59
CA GLY A 111 -5.16 -2.58 12.51
C GLY A 111 -5.23 -3.07 13.96
N ASN A 112 -4.85 -4.33 14.21
CA ASN A 112 -4.90 -4.96 15.53
C ASN A 112 -3.47 -5.21 16.07
N VAL A 113 -2.87 -4.24 16.76
CA VAL A 113 -1.67 -4.40 17.63
C VAL A 113 -0.27 -4.45 16.97
N SER A 114 -0.06 -4.90 15.73
CA SER A 114 1.32 -4.97 15.17
C SER A 114 1.83 -3.66 14.57
N ASN A 115 3.01 -3.21 15.03
CA ASN A 115 3.72 -2.00 14.57
C ASN A 115 2.82 -0.76 14.48
N PRO A 116 2.36 -0.22 15.62
CA PRO A 116 1.36 0.84 15.65
C PRO A 116 1.80 2.10 14.90
N ILE A 117 3.11 2.41 14.85
CA ILE A 117 3.59 3.57 14.12
C ILE A 117 3.56 3.40 12.59
N LEU A 118 3.93 2.23 12.07
CA LEU A 118 3.88 1.98 10.62
C LEU A 118 2.44 1.95 10.12
N TYR A 119 1.52 1.36 10.90
CA TYR A 119 0.09 1.43 10.62
C TYR A 119 -0.40 2.88 10.53
N LYS A 120 -0.08 3.71 11.54
CA LYS A 120 -0.43 5.14 11.54
C LYS A 120 0.20 5.91 10.38
N ILE A 121 1.44 5.61 10.01
CA ILE A 121 2.11 6.22 8.86
C ILE A 121 1.36 5.87 7.57
N VAL A 122 1.04 4.59 7.33
CA VAL A 122 0.27 4.18 6.14
C VAL A 122 -1.11 4.85 6.14
N GLU A 123 -1.79 4.92 7.29
CA GLU A 123 -3.06 5.62 7.42
C GLU A 123 -2.94 7.12 7.10
N ALA A 124 -1.90 7.78 7.60
CA ALA A 124 -1.61 9.19 7.33
C ALA A 124 -1.29 9.43 5.84
N VAL A 125 -0.52 8.54 5.20
CA VAL A 125 -0.28 8.55 3.75
C VAL A 125 -1.60 8.47 2.97
N CYS A 126 -2.50 7.55 3.37
CA CYS A 126 -3.82 7.45 2.77
C CYS A 126 -4.65 8.73 2.92
N LYS A 127 -4.61 9.38 4.10
CA LYS A 127 -5.28 10.67 4.36
C LYS A 127 -4.73 11.79 3.49
N VAL A 128 -3.41 11.84 3.28
CA VAL A 128 -2.76 12.82 2.39
C VAL A 128 -3.26 12.70 0.95
N GLY A 129 -3.52 11.48 0.48
CA GLY A 129 -4.13 11.25 -0.84
C GLY A 129 -5.55 11.84 -0.97
N GLY A 130 -6.20 12.17 0.14
CA GLY A 130 -7.51 12.82 0.17
C GLY A 130 -7.49 14.32 -0.10
N ILE A 131 -6.34 14.98 0.03
CA ILE A 131 -6.19 16.46 -0.01
C ILE A 131 -6.56 17.02 -1.40
N GLY A 132 -6.35 16.26 -2.47
CA GLY A 132 -6.67 16.68 -3.84
C GLY A 132 -5.60 17.55 -4.51
N GLU A 133 -4.36 17.48 -4.03
CA GLU A 133 -3.19 18.10 -4.67
C GLU A 133 -2.47 17.08 -5.54
N GLU A 134 -2.36 17.35 -6.86
CA GLU A 134 -1.86 16.37 -7.85
C GLU A 134 -0.47 15.83 -7.54
N SER A 135 0.44 16.68 -7.04
CA SER A 135 1.81 16.29 -6.67
C SER A 135 1.83 15.34 -5.47
N LEU A 136 0.91 15.53 -4.51
CA LEU A 136 0.76 14.65 -3.37
C LEU A 136 0.10 13.33 -3.76
N GLU A 137 -0.86 13.34 -4.68
CA GLU A 137 -1.49 12.11 -5.20
C GLU A 137 -0.45 11.16 -5.80
N LEU A 138 0.41 11.66 -6.69
CA LEU A 138 1.50 10.85 -7.27
C LEU A 138 2.48 10.35 -6.20
N ALA A 139 2.86 11.21 -5.25
CA ALA A 139 3.74 10.80 -4.15
C ALA A 139 3.10 9.72 -3.26
N VAL A 140 1.80 9.82 -2.97
CA VAL A 140 1.04 8.81 -2.22
C VAL A 140 0.99 7.48 -2.98
N LEU A 141 0.67 7.50 -4.29
CA LEU A 141 0.70 6.29 -5.12
C LEU A 141 2.07 5.61 -5.09
N ARG A 142 3.14 6.40 -5.16
CA ARG A 142 4.54 5.92 -5.11
C ARG A 142 4.84 5.23 -3.77
N VAL A 143 4.47 5.85 -2.66
CA VAL A 143 4.65 5.31 -1.31
C VAL A 143 3.86 4.01 -1.13
N LEU A 144 2.58 4.01 -1.48
CA LEU A 144 1.69 2.86 -1.31
C LEU A 144 2.14 1.64 -2.13
N LEU A 145 2.53 1.85 -3.39
CA LEU A 145 3.10 0.79 -4.22
C LEU A 145 4.42 0.26 -3.62
N SER A 146 5.30 1.15 -3.15
CA SER A 146 6.57 0.74 -2.53
C SER A 146 6.36 -0.07 -1.25
N ALA A 147 5.35 0.28 -0.44
CA ALA A 147 5.00 -0.42 0.79
C ALA A 147 4.49 -1.84 0.51
N ILE A 148 3.60 -1.98 -0.49
CA ILE A 148 3.08 -3.29 -0.93
C ILE A 148 4.18 -4.12 -1.58
N ARG A 149 5.06 -3.52 -2.40
CA ARG A 149 6.17 -4.22 -3.08
C ARG A 149 7.22 -4.75 -2.09
N CYS A 150 7.47 -4.04 -0.99
CA CYS A 150 8.53 -4.36 -0.04
C CYS A 150 8.42 -5.82 0.46
N PRO A 151 9.48 -6.65 0.35
CA PRO A 151 9.47 -8.03 0.84
C PRO A 151 9.61 -8.12 2.36
N CYS A 152 9.96 -7.03 3.04
CA CYS A 152 10.11 -6.96 4.48
C CYS A 152 8.83 -6.51 5.21
N VAL A 153 7.79 -6.09 4.47
CA VAL A 153 6.57 -5.48 5.02
C VAL A 153 5.34 -6.22 4.52
N LEU A 154 4.51 -6.69 5.45
CA LEU A 154 3.25 -7.37 5.14
C LEU A 154 2.06 -6.51 5.60
N ILE A 155 1.35 -5.88 4.67
CA ILE A 155 0.14 -5.10 4.96
C ILE A 155 -1.08 -6.01 4.88
N ARG A 156 -1.90 -6.06 5.93
CA ARG A 156 -3.03 -6.99 6.07
C ARG A 156 -4.39 -6.31 6.21
N GLY A 157 -5.45 -7.08 5.97
CA GLY A 157 -6.82 -6.79 6.42
C GLY A 157 -7.35 -5.42 5.97
N ASP A 158 -7.99 -4.69 6.88
CA ASP A 158 -8.56 -3.37 6.59
C ASP A 158 -7.52 -2.33 6.16
N CYS A 159 -6.26 -2.47 6.62
CA CYS A 159 -5.19 -1.58 6.19
C CYS A 159 -4.92 -1.77 4.68
N LEU A 160 -4.83 -3.02 4.23
CA LEU A 160 -4.66 -3.35 2.82
C LEU A 160 -5.83 -2.83 1.97
N LEU A 161 -7.06 -3.03 2.45
CA LEU A 161 -8.26 -2.49 1.78
C LEU A 161 -8.24 -0.95 1.72
N ASN A 162 -7.73 -0.28 2.75
CA ASN A 162 -7.61 1.17 2.75
C ASN A 162 -6.57 1.68 1.74
N VAL A 163 -5.44 0.97 1.62
CA VAL A 163 -4.43 1.24 0.59
C VAL A 163 -5.05 1.15 -0.81
N VAL A 164 -5.71 0.02 -1.11
CA VAL A 164 -6.39 -0.18 -2.41
C VAL A 164 -7.45 0.89 -2.66
N ARG A 165 -8.30 1.17 -1.66
CA ARG A 165 -9.34 2.20 -1.74
C ARG A 165 -8.76 3.59 -1.99
N THR A 166 -7.62 3.93 -1.39
CA THR A 166 -6.96 5.22 -1.59
C THR A 166 -6.53 5.38 -3.05
N CYS A 167 -5.82 4.40 -3.61
CA CYS A 167 -5.41 4.43 -5.01
C CYS A 167 -6.62 4.48 -5.96
N TYR A 168 -7.69 3.73 -5.64
CA TYR A 168 -8.95 3.73 -6.38
C TYR A 168 -9.65 5.09 -6.35
N ASN A 169 -9.68 5.76 -5.19
CA ASN A 169 -10.26 7.09 -5.05
C ASN A 169 -9.44 8.15 -5.80
N ILE A 170 -8.10 8.05 -5.81
CA ILE A 170 -7.25 8.93 -6.62
C ILE A 170 -7.57 8.76 -8.11
N TYR A 171 -7.77 7.52 -8.57
CA TYR A 171 -8.23 7.29 -9.95
C TYR A 171 -9.59 7.96 -10.22
N LEU A 172 -10.60 7.71 -9.38
CA LEU A 172 -11.95 8.21 -9.60
C LEU A 172 -12.04 9.74 -9.56
N ARG A 173 -11.36 10.36 -8.59
CA ARG A 173 -11.36 11.81 -8.38
C ARG A 173 -10.42 12.56 -9.32
N GLY A 174 -9.42 11.86 -9.88
CA GLY A 174 -8.39 12.49 -10.70
C GLY A 174 -9.03 13.30 -11.81
N LEU A 175 -8.64 14.57 -11.94
CA LEU A 175 -9.11 15.46 -13.01
C LEU A 175 -8.16 15.41 -14.22
N ASN A 176 -6.89 15.09 -13.98
CA ASN A 176 -5.85 14.93 -14.98
C ASN A 176 -5.74 13.46 -15.44
N GLY A 177 -5.83 13.23 -16.75
CA GLY A 177 -5.71 11.89 -17.33
C GLY A 177 -4.41 11.16 -16.98
N THR A 178 -3.31 11.89 -16.79
CA THR A 178 -2.02 11.29 -16.39
C THR A 178 -2.09 10.67 -15.00
N ASN A 179 -2.62 11.40 -14.01
CA ASN A 179 -2.78 10.88 -12.64
C ASN A 179 -3.75 9.70 -12.60
N GLN A 180 -4.81 9.74 -13.41
CA GLN A 180 -5.73 8.61 -13.56
C GLN A 180 -5.00 7.37 -14.10
N ILE A 181 -4.26 7.50 -15.21
CA ILE A 181 -3.48 6.40 -15.81
C ILE A 181 -2.47 5.85 -14.80
N CYS A 182 -1.76 6.73 -14.08
CA CYS A 182 -0.79 6.33 -13.07
C CYS A 182 -1.46 5.60 -11.89
N ALA A 183 -2.60 6.10 -11.39
CA ALA A 183 -3.37 5.43 -10.34
C ALA A 183 -3.89 4.06 -10.76
N LYS A 184 -4.43 3.94 -11.99
CA LYS A 184 -4.87 2.67 -12.58
C LYS A 184 -3.71 1.68 -12.72
N SER A 185 -2.56 2.15 -13.19
CA SER A 185 -1.35 1.32 -13.35
C SER A 185 -0.80 0.83 -12.00
N VAL A 186 -0.81 1.70 -10.98
CA VAL A 186 -0.43 1.36 -9.61
C VAL A 186 -1.40 0.35 -9.00
N LEU A 187 -2.71 0.52 -9.20
CA LEU A 187 -3.71 -0.46 -8.75
C LEU A 187 -3.47 -1.83 -9.39
N ALA A 188 -3.29 -1.87 -10.72
CA ALA A 188 -3.01 -3.12 -11.43
C ALA A 188 -1.73 -3.79 -10.90
N GLN A 189 -0.68 -3.01 -10.65
CA GLN A 189 0.56 -3.52 -10.06
C GLN A 189 0.38 -4.03 -8.63
N ILE A 190 -0.38 -3.32 -7.79
CA ILE A 190 -0.75 -3.77 -6.43
C ILE A 190 -1.52 -5.08 -6.49
N MET A 191 -2.50 -5.19 -7.39
CA MET A 191 -3.23 -6.45 -7.58
C MET A 191 -2.28 -7.57 -7.97
N LEU A 192 -1.43 -7.38 -8.98
CA LEU A 192 -0.48 -8.40 -9.39
C LEU A 192 0.41 -8.86 -8.22
N ILE A 193 0.93 -7.93 -7.40
CA ILE A 193 1.72 -8.28 -6.21
C ILE A 193 0.90 -9.12 -5.22
N VAL A 194 -0.27 -8.63 -4.80
CA VAL A 194 -1.10 -9.29 -3.77
C VAL A 194 -1.52 -10.68 -4.21
N PHE A 195 -1.96 -10.83 -5.46
CA PHE A 195 -2.49 -12.07 -5.98
C PHE A 195 -1.39 -13.10 -6.29
N THR A 196 -0.23 -12.70 -6.81
CA THR A 196 0.93 -13.60 -6.94
C THR A 196 1.42 -14.07 -5.56
N ARG A 197 1.50 -13.17 -4.58
CA ARG A 197 1.88 -13.54 -3.20
C ARG A 197 0.92 -14.54 -2.57
N ALA A 198 -0.39 -14.35 -2.75
CA ALA A 198 -1.39 -15.27 -2.25
C ALA A 198 -1.37 -16.63 -2.99
N GLU A 199 -1.07 -16.63 -4.29
CA GLU A 199 -0.91 -17.87 -5.06
C GLU A 199 0.29 -18.69 -4.59
N GLU A 200 1.47 -18.06 -4.51
CA GLU A 200 2.70 -18.71 -4.04
C GLU A 200 2.76 -18.87 -2.52
N ASP A 201 1.81 -18.28 -1.79
CA ASP A 201 1.77 -18.21 -0.33
C ASP A 201 3.10 -17.70 0.28
N SER A 202 3.67 -16.68 -0.37
CA SER A 202 4.99 -16.12 -0.04
C SER A 202 4.98 -14.61 -0.20
N ILE A 203 5.78 -13.90 0.61
CA ILE A 203 6.02 -12.47 0.46
C ILE A 203 7.14 -12.16 -0.55
N ASP A 204 8.08 -13.10 -0.70
CA ASP A 204 9.23 -13.03 -1.58
C ASP A 204 8.91 -13.79 -2.87
N VAL A 205 8.33 -13.06 -3.83
CA VAL A 205 7.84 -13.61 -5.10
C VAL A 205 8.35 -12.73 -6.25
N SER A 206 8.54 -13.33 -7.42
CA SER A 206 8.95 -12.57 -8.61
C SER A 206 7.74 -11.89 -9.24
N ILE A 207 7.71 -10.56 -9.21
CA ILE A 207 6.62 -9.77 -9.76
C ILE A 207 7.04 -9.13 -11.08
N LYS A 208 6.26 -9.37 -12.13
CA LYS A 208 6.41 -8.65 -13.40
C LYS A 208 5.87 -7.23 -13.28
N THR A 209 6.57 -6.27 -13.88
CA THR A 209 6.05 -4.91 -14.00
C THR A 209 4.94 -4.89 -15.05
N VAL A 210 3.82 -4.23 -14.74
CA VAL A 210 2.70 -4.06 -15.68
C VAL A 210 3.11 -3.17 -16.86
N SER A 211 2.65 -3.54 -18.06
CA SER A 211 2.73 -2.70 -19.26
C SER A 211 1.53 -1.75 -19.27
N VAL A 212 1.78 -0.45 -19.08
CA VAL A 212 0.73 0.59 -19.08
C VAL A 212 0.01 0.62 -20.42
N SER A 213 0.73 0.44 -21.53
CA SER A 213 0.14 0.39 -22.87
C SER A 213 -0.86 -0.75 -23.06
N GLU A 214 -0.62 -1.90 -22.44
CA GLU A 214 -1.52 -3.07 -22.51
C GLU A 214 -2.72 -2.93 -21.56
N LEU A 215 -2.55 -2.19 -20.46
CA LEU A 215 -3.59 -1.97 -19.46
C LEU A 215 -4.67 -0.97 -19.90
N LEU A 216 -4.33 -0.07 -20.83
CA LEU A 216 -5.24 0.96 -21.31
C LEU A 216 -6.18 0.41 -22.39
N GLU A 217 -7.48 0.38 -22.08
CA GLU A 217 -8.51 -0.07 -23.01
C GLU A 217 -9.08 1.11 -23.82
N PHE A 218 -10.05 0.82 -24.70
CA PHE A 218 -10.66 1.84 -25.57
C PHE A 218 -11.32 3.00 -24.80
N SER A 219 -11.80 2.74 -23.58
CA SER A 219 -12.37 3.71 -22.63
C SER A 219 -11.37 4.79 -22.19
N ASP A 220 -10.08 4.47 -22.14
CA ASP A 220 -9.03 5.39 -21.67
C ASP A 220 -8.37 6.19 -22.80
N LYS A 221 -8.75 5.95 -24.06
CA LYS A 221 -8.13 6.63 -25.22
C LYS A 221 -8.36 8.14 -25.24
N ASN A 222 -9.42 8.62 -24.60
CA ASN A 222 -9.66 10.06 -24.42
C ASN A 222 -8.67 10.73 -23.44
N LEU A 223 -7.90 9.94 -22.68
CA LEU A 223 -6.86 10.39 -21.75
C LEU A 223 -5.44 10.21 -22.34
N ASN A 224 -5.35 9.63 -23.55
CA ASN A 224 -4.12 9.14 -24.14
C ASN A 224 -3.44 10.21 -25.01
N GLU A 225 -2.70 11.10 -24.36
CA GLU A 225 -1.54 11.71 -24.99
C GLU A 225 -0.38 10.72 -24.82
N GLY A 226 0.28 10.28 -25.90
CA GLY A 226 1.33 9.24 -25.82
C GLY A 226 2.46 9.54 -24.82
N SER A 227 2.64 10.81 -24.44
CA SER A 227 3.49 11.27 -23.34
C SER A 227 3.08 10.71 -21.97
N SER A 228 1.78 10.66 -21.67
CA SER A 228 1.24 10.22 -20.38
C SER A 228 1.45 8.72 -20.15
N ILE A 229 1.33 7.91 -21.22
CA ILE A 229 1.64 6.47 -21.15
C ILE A 229 3.10 6.25 -20.77
N TYR A 230 4.02 6.92 -21.47
CA TYR A 230 5.45 6.80 -21.20
C TYR A 230 5.79 7.29 -19.78
N HIS A 231 5.20 8.41 -19.36
CA HIS A 231 5.39 8.93 -18.01
C HIS A 231 4.94 7.94 -16.94
N CYS A 232 3.72 7.38 -17.06
CA CYS A 232 3.21 6.43 -16.08
C CYS A 232 3.94 5.07 -16.12
N GLN A 233 4.40 4.62 -17.29
CA GLN A 233 5.25 3.43 -17.38
C GLN A 233 6.56 3.63 -16.62
N ASN A 234 7.21 4.79 -16.79
CA ASN A 234 8.42 5.13 -16.04
C ASN A 234 8.15 5.20 -14.54
N PHE A 235 7.04 5.84 -14.14
CA PHE A 235 6.64 5.94 -12.75
C PHE A 235 6.52 4.56 -12.08
N VAL A 236 5.79 3.61 -12.68
CA VAL A 236 5.65 2.26 -12.12
C VAL A 236 6.99 1.53 -12.15
N SER A 237 7.74 1.62 -13.26
CA SER A 237 9.03 0.94 -13.42
C SER A 237 10.07 1.44 -12.42
N GLU A 238 10.09 2.73 -12.11
CA GLU A 238 10.94 3.33 -11.09
C GLU A 238 10.65 2.71 -9.72
N VAL A 239 9.38 2.64 -9.31
CA VAL A 239 9.01 2.05 -8.01
C VAL A 239 9.32 0.55 -7.94
N MET A 240 9.09 -0.16 -9.05
CA MET A 240 9.34 -1.60 -9.15
C MET A 240 10.84 -1.94 -9.18
N SER A 241 11.68 -1.05 -9.71
CA SER A 241 13.14 -1.19 -9.78
C SER A 241 13.89 -0.50 -8.64
N ALA A 242 13.20 0.27 -7.78
CA ALA A 242 13.79 0.96 -6.63
C ALA A 242 14.29 -0.06 -5.58
N SER A 243 15.44 -0.67 -5.84
CA SER A 243 16.15 -1.57 -4.95
C SER A 243 17.65 -1.41 -5.14
N GLU A 244 18.28 -0.56 -4.33
CA GLU A 244 19.72 -0.62 -4.08
C GLU A 244 19.94 -0.60 -2.56
N GLY A 245 20.42 -1.72 -2.02
CA GLY A 245 20.97 -1.79 -0.67
C GLY A 245 20.19 -2.67 0.30
N VAL A 246 20.15 -3.98 0.06
CA VAL A 246 20.72 -5.00 0.98
C VAL A 246 20.49 -6.40 0.37
N PRO A 247 21.56 -7.15 0.09
CA PRO A 247 21.48 -8.61 0.10
C PRO A 247 21.37 -9.02 1.56
N ASP A 248 20.40 -9.87 1.86
CA ASP A 248 20.21 -10.54 3.15
C ASP A 248 19.30 -9.78 4.14
N LEU A 249 18.04 -10.19 4.18
CA LEU A 249 17.17 -10.34 5.36
C LEU A 249 15.77 -10.69 4.84
N LYS A 250 15.66 -11.92 4.32
CA LYS A 250 14.35 -12.54 4.06
C LYS A 250 13.66 -12.72 5.40
N LEU A 251 12.40 -12.30 5.51
CA LEU A 251 11.56 -12.62 6.65
C LEU A 251 11.45 -14.15 6.73
N SER A 252 12.30 -14.78 7.54
CA SER A 252 12.20 -16.21 7.84
C SER A 252 10.97 -16.36 8.73
N GLN A 253 9.96 -17.09 8.24
CA GLN A 253 8.76 -17.39 9.01
C GLN A 253 9.13 -18.02 10.36
N PRO A 254 8.53 -17.61 11.49
CA PRO A 254 8.55 -18.41 12.70
C PRO A 254 7.68 -19.66 12.51
N SER A 255 8.22 -20.78 12.99
CA SER A 255 7.60 -22.09 13.13
C SER A 255 6.19 -22.01 13.73
N LYS A 256 5.33 -22.95 13.31
CA LYS A 256 4.08 -23.31 13.98
C LYS A 256 4.34 -23.54 15.47
N ASP A 257 3.71 -22.76 16.34
CA ASP A 257 3.30 -23.22 17.66
C ASP A 257 1.98 -22.54 18.04
N GLN A 258 1.02 -23.40 18.39
CA GLN A 258 -0.34 -23.08 18.79
C GLN A 258 -0.34 -22.52 20.21
N GLU A 259 -1.04 -21.41 20.45
CA GLU A 259 -1.78 -21.24 21.69
C GLU A 259 -3.17 -20.70 21.38
N LEU A 260 -4.15 -21.50 21.80
CA LEU A 260 -5.58 -21.22 21.72
C LEU A 260 -5.92 -20.03 22.61
N GLN A 261 -6.66 -19.06 22.07
CA GLN A 261 -7.60 -18.26 22.84
C GLN A 261 -8.73 -17.76 21.94
N ASN A 262 -9.91 -18.33 22.15
CA ASN A 262 -11.17 -17.89 21.58
C ASN A 262 -11.44 -16.44 22.00
N VAL A 263 -11.50 -15.53 21.03
CA VAL A 263 -12.07 -14.19 21.24
C VAL A 263 -13.08 -13.94 20.14
N ASP A 264 -14.34 -13.91 20.56
CA ASP A 264 -15.52 -13.58 19.79
C ASP A 264 -15.43 -12.11 19.32
N LEU A 265 -15.09 -11.90 18.04
CA LEU A 265 -14.95 -10.58 17.44
C LEU A 265 -16.31 -10.10 16.91
N LYS A 266 -17.01 -9.34 17.75
CA LYS A 266 -18.14 -8.50 17.32
C LYS A 266 -17.66 -7.49 16.27
N THR A 267 -18.10 -7.69 15.03
CA THR A 267 -18.02 -6.73 13.93
C THR A 267 -18.67 -5.40 14.35
N SER A 268 -17.90 -4.32 14.38
CA SER A 268 -18.45 -2.98 14.52
C SER A 268 -19.20 -2.60 13.24
N LYS A 269 -20.51 -2.50 13.41
CA LYS A 269 -21.56 -2.01 12.51
C LYS A 269 -21.09 -0.84 11.63
N TRP A 270 -21.05 -1.06 10.32
CA TRP A 270 -21.20 0.01 9.33
C TRP A 270 -22.68 0.04 8.98
N GLU A 271 -23.30 1.22 9.02
CA GLU A 271 -24.74 1.39 8.84
C GLU A 271 -25.17 0.86 7.47
N GLU A 272 -26.07 -0.12 7.53
CA GLU A 272 -26.77 -0.72 6.40
C GLU A 272 -27.89 0.23 5.95
N GLU A 273 -27.85 0.68 4.71
CA GLU A 273 -29.08 0.92 3.94
C GLU A 273 -29.30 -0.30 3.04
N GLU A 274 -30.51 -0.86 3.15
CA GLU A 274 -30.97 -2.13 2.62
C GLU A 274 -30.67 -2.35 1.13
N ILE A 275 -29.98 -3.45 0.80
CA ILE A 275 -30.19 -4.16 -0.47
C ILE A 275 -30.16 -5.67 -0.20
N GLY A 276 -31.37 -6.26 -0.21
CA GLY A 276 -31.74 -7.64 -0.51
C GLY A 276 -30.72 -8.76 -0.24
N GLU A 277 -30.93 -9.46 0.86
CA GLU A 277 -30.30 -10.73 1.21
C GLU A 277 -30.48 -11.80 0.12
N LEU A 278 -29.36 -12.33 -0.36
CA LEU A 278 -29.28 -13.71 -0.83
C LEU A 278 -28.43 -14.48 0.17
N GLU A 279 -29.07 -14.91 1.26
CA GLU A 279 -28.52 -15.96 2.12
C GLU A 279 -28.48 -17.27 1.34
N ALA A 280 -27.28 -17.68 0.92
CA ALA A 280 -27.01 -19.04 0.50
C ALA A 280 -26.29 -19.76 1.64
N LYS A 281 -27.06 -20.61 2.34
CA LYS A 281 -26.63 -21.54 3.39
C LYS A 281 -25.26 -22.16 3.11
N GLU A 282 -24.45 -22.24 4.17
CA GLU A 282 -23.22 -23.02 4.23
C GLU A 282 -23.45 -24.46 3.75
N GLY A 283 -22.83 -24.79 2.62
CA GLY A 283 -22.61 -26.17 2.19
C GLY A 283 -21.13 -26.46 2.31
N GLY A 284 -20.77 -27.20 3.36
CA GLY A 284 -19.40 -27.63 3.61
C GLY A 284 -18.86 -28.52 2.50
N VAL A 285 -17.62 -28.24 2.12
CA VAL A 285 -16.72 -29.23 1.51
C VAL A 285 -15.47 -29.24 2.37
N GLU A 286 -15.40 -30.24 3.25
CA GLU A 286 -14.18 -30.62 3.93
C GLU A 286 -13.18 -31.16 2.90
N SER A 287 -12.00 -30.53 2.82
CA SER A 287 -10.78 -31.19 2.41
C SER A 287 -9.58 -30.45 2.97
N GLY A 288 -8.87 -31.11 3.89
CA GLY A 288 -7.50 -30.78 4.27
C GLY A 288 -7.37 -29.92 5.52
N SER A 289 -6.93 -30.55 6.61
CA SER A 289 -6.39 -29.92 7.82
C SER A 289 -5.20 -28.99 7.51
N GLY A 290 -5.49 -27.75 7.13
CA GLY A 290 -4.51 -26.67 7.02
C GLY A 290 -5.23 -25.34 6.84
N GLY A 291 -5.31 -24.53 7.89
CA GLY A 291 -5.93 -23.20 7.82
C GLY A 291 -5.35 -22.38 6.66
N VAL A 292 -6.18 -21.55 6.03
CA VAL A 292 -5.76 -20.61 4.99
C VAL A 292 -4.67 -19.71 5.59
N SER A 293 -3.57 -19.52 4.88
CA SER A 293 -2.49 -18.65 5.35
C SER A 293 -2.95 -17.19 5.41
N LYS A 294 -2.28 -16.42 6.27
CA LYS A 294 -2.44 -14.97 6.38
C LYS A 294 -2.40 -14.25 5.01
N ILE A 295 -1.48 -14.64 4.14
CA ILE A 295 -1.28 -14.03 2.81
C ILE A 295 -2.45 -14.36 1.88
N ARG A 296 -2.92 -15.62 1.90
CA ARG A 296 -4.08 -16.05 1.11
C ARG A 296 -5.37 -15.39 1.57
N GLU A 297 -5.57 -15.26 2.89
CA GLU A 297 -6.72 -14.56 3.47
C GLU A 297 -6.84 -13.13 2.92
N ASP A 298 -5.73 -12.39 2.88
CA ASP A 298 -5.72 -11.03 2.34
C ASP A 298 -6.00 -11.00 0.83
N GLY A 299 -5.42 -11.93 0.07
CA GLY A 299 -5.70 -12.05 -1.36
C GLY A 299 -7.19 -12.27 -1.63
N PHE A 300 -7.83 -13.18 -0.88
CA PHE A 300 -9.27 -13.40 -0.96
C PHE A 300 -10.09 -12.19 -0.49
N LEU A 301 -9.63 -11.47 0.53
CA LEU A 301 -10.28 -10.25 1.02
C LEU A 301 -10.31 -9.16 -0.05
N VAL A 302 -9.17 -8.90 -0.71
CA VAL A 302 -9.06 -7.94 -1.81
C VAL A 302 -9.91 -8.38 -3.01
N PHE A 303 -9.87 -9.67 -3.38
CA PHE A 303 -10.70 -10.21 -4.45
C PHE A 303 -12.20 -9.99 -4.19
N LYS A 304 -12.68 -10.35 -2.99
CA LYS A 304 -14.06 -10.15 -2.58
C LYS A 304 -14.44 -8.66 -2.62
N ASN A 305 -13.54 -7.77 -2.22
CA ASN A 305 -13.78 -6.33 -2.27
C ASN A 305 -13.93 -5.82 -3.71
N LEU A 306 -13.06 -6.24 -4.63
CA LEU A 306 -13.16 -5.87 -6.06
C LEU A 306 -14.47 -6.37 -6.69
N CYS A 307 -14.87 -7.62 -6.40
CA CYS A 307 -16.15 -8.17 -6.88
C CYS A 307 -17.35 -7.35 -6.37
N LYS A 308 -17.31 -6.88 -5.12
CA LYS A 308 -18.36 -6.00 -4.59
C LYS A 308 -18.38 -4.66 -5.30
N LEU A 309 -17.22 -4.06 -5.56
CA LEU A 309 -17.12 -2.78 -6.26
C LEU A 309 -17.63 -2.87 -7.71
N SER A 310 -17.39 -3.98 -8.41
CA SER A 310 -17.91 -4.18 -9.76
C SER A 310 -19.44 -4.32 -9.83
N MET A 311 -20.09 -4.70 -8.73
CA MET A 311 -21.53 -4.97 -8.66
C MET A 311 -22.37 -3.82 -8.08
N LYS A 312 -21.78 -2.70 -7.65
CA LYS A 312 -22.54 -1.59 -7.03
C LYS A 312 -23.50 -0.91 -8.01
N PHE A 313 -24.80 -0.84 -7.75
CA PHE A 313 -25.75 -0.08 -8.61
C PHE A 313 -25.98 1.35 -8.09
N SER A 314 -26.27 2.30 -8.99
CA SER A 314 -26.69 3.67 -8.66
C SER A 314 -28.20 3.81 -8.84
N SER A 315 -28.81 4.69 -8.05
CA SER A 315 -30.21 5.10 -8.14
C SER A 315 -30.41 6.54 -8.67
N GLN A 316 -29.34 7.27 -9.03
CA GLN A 316 -29.40 8.67 -9.49
C GLN A 316 -28.51 8.96 -10.72
N GLU A 317 -29.07 9.69 -11.71
CA GLU A 317 -28.48 9.90 -13.05
C GLU A 317 -27.09 10.60 -13.10
N ASN A 318 -26.73 11.44 -12.12
CA ASN A 318 -25.43 12.16 -12.11
C ASN A 318 -24.29 11.38 -11.44
N ASP A 319 -24.61 10.46 -10.51
CA ASP A 319 -23.61 9.57 -9.89
C ASP A 319 -23.20 8.43 -10.84
N ASP A 320 -23.94 8.26 -11.93
CA ASP A 320 -23.79 7.15 -12.87
C ASP A 320 -22.43 7.15 -13.58
N GLN A 321 -21.85 8.30 -13.91
CA GLN A 321 -20.56 8.33 -14.63
C GLN A 321 -19.38 7.93 -13.75
N ILE A 322 -19.31 8.45 -12.51
CA ILE A 322 -18.25 8.08 -11.55
C ILE A 322 -18.43 6.62 -11.14
N LEU A 323 -19.66 6.19 -10.90
CA LEU A 323 -19.98 4.80 -10.58
C LEU A 323 -19.61 3.85 -11.72
N LEU A 324 -20.00 4.17 -12.96
CA LEU A 324 -19.66 3.38 -14.14
C LEU A 324 -18.15 3.28 -14.31
N ARG A 325 -17.45 4.40 -14.17
CA ARG A 325 -15.99 4.43 -14.23
C ARG A 325 -15.34 3.55 -13.16
N GLY A 326 -15.89 3.56 -11.95
CA GLY A 326 -15.46 2.64 -10.88
C GLY A 326 -15.73 1.16 -11.20
N LYS A 327 -16.90 0.84 -11.75
CA LYS A 327 -17.21 -0.53 -12.20
C LYS A 327 -16.23 -1.00 -13.24
N THR A 328 -16.02 -0.21 -14.29
CA THR A 328 -15.10 -0.51 -15.38
C THR A 328 -13.71 -0.80 -14.82
N LEU A 329 -13.18 0.09 -13.97
CA LEU A 329 -11.88 -0.14 -13.33
C LEU A 329 -11.85 -1.44 -12.51
N SER A 330 -12.90 -1.74 -11.75
CA SER A 330 -12.96 -2.96 -10.93
C SER A 330 -12.92 -4.23 -11.79
N LEU A 331 -13.65 -4.22 -12.91
CA LEU A 331 -13.69 -5.32 -13.87
C LEU A 331 -12.35 -5.47 -14.61
N GLU A 332 -11.72 -4.37 -14.99
CA GLU A 332 -10.39 -4.37 -15.62
C GLU A 332 -9.31 -4.92 -14.66
N LEU A 333 -9.36 -4.54 -13.38
CA LEU A 333 -8.45 -5.08 -12.36
C LEU A 333 -8.68 -6.58 -12.13
N LEU A 334 -9.95 -7.02 -12.10
CA LEU A 334 -10.29 -8.43 -12.02
C LEU A 334 -9.77 -9.19 -13.24
N LYS A 335 -10.00 -8.67 -14.45
CA LYS A 335 -9.48 -9.24 -15.69
C LYS A 335 -7.95 -9.35 -15.66
N ALA A 336 -7.24 -8.29 -15.27
CA ALA A 336 -5.78 -8.30 -15.14
C ALA A 336 -5.29 -9.39 -14.17
N VAL A 337 -5.97 -9.57 -13.03
CA VAL A 337 -5.69 -10.67 -12.09
C VAL A 337 -5.95 -12.03 -12.73
N MET A 338 -7.05 -12.18 -13.45
CA MET A 338 -7.42 -13.45 -14.07
C MET A 338 -6.47 -13.86 -15.21
N ASP A 339 -6.03 -12.91 -16.01
CA ASP A 339 -5.11 -13.14 -17.13
C ASP A 339 -3.70 -13.52 -16.63
N ASN A 340 -3.27 -12.96 -15.49
CA ASN A 340 -1.95 -13.19 -14.90
C ASN A 340 -1.91 -14.25 -13.79
N GLY A 341 -3.05 -14.55 -13.17
CA GLY A 341 -3.15 -15.48 -12.05
C GLY A 341 -3.23 -16.94 -12.52
N GLY A 342 -2.64 -17.84 -11.75
CA GLY A 342 -2.74 -19.27 -12.01
C GLY A 342 -3.98 -19.90 -11.38
N SER A 343 -3.91 -21.22 -11.19
CA SER A 343 -5.10 -22.07 -11.04
C SER A 343 -6.00 -21.68 -9.86
N ILE A 344 -5.44 -21.20 -8.74
CA ILE A 344 -6.18 -20.84 -7.52
C ILE A 344 -7.25 -19.76 -7.78
N TRP A 345 -7.01 -18.86 -8.74
CA TRP A 345 -7.92 -17.77 -9.11
C TRP A 345 -8.90 -18.17 -10.22
N ARG A 346 -8.64 -19.29 -10.90
CA ARG A 346 -9.41 -19.78 -12.05
C ARG A 346 -10.27 -21.01 -11.73
N SER A 347 -9.96 -21.74 -10.67
CA SER A 347 -10.59 -23.04 -10.36
C SER A 347 -11.73 -22.97 -9.34
N ASN A 348 -11.90 -21.86 -8.63
CA ASN A 348 -12.98 -21.73 -7.67
C ASN A 348 -14.30 -21.40 -8.40
N VAL A 349 -15.34 -22.22 -8.21
CA VAL A 349 -16.62 -22.12 -8.94
C VAL A 349 -17.24 -20.72 -8.83
N ARG A 350 -17.06 -20.02 -7.71
CA ARG A 350 -17.52 -18.62 -7.52
C ARG A 350 -16.74 -17.61 -8.37
N GLN A 351 -15.46 -17.86 -8.63
CA GLN A 351 -14.60 -17.02 -9.47
C GLN A 351 -14.82 -17.30 -10.96
N VAL A 352 -15.10 -18.56 -11.31
CA VAL A 352 -15.49 -18.97 -12.67
C VAL A 352 -16.79 -18.29 -13.11
N ILE A 353 -17.78 -18.13 -12.21
CA ILE A 353 -19.02 -17.40 -12.53
C ILE A 353 -18.74 -15.93 -12.83
N LEU A 354 -17.84 -15.28 -12.07
CA LEU A 354 -17.43 -13.91 -12.33
C LEU A 354 -16.65 -13.78 -13.64
N TYR A 355 -15.77 -14.74 -13.94
CA TYR A 355 -15.07 -14.80 -15.23
C TYR A 355 -16.03 -14.95 -16.40
N TYR A 356 -17.02 -15.84 -16.28
CA TYR A 356 -18.06 -16.00 -17.30
C TYR A 356 -18.86 -14.71 -17.47
N PHE A 357 -19.19 -14.01 -16.39
CA PHE A 357 -19.86 -12.71 -16.45
C PHE A 357 -18.99 -11.62 -17.10
N ILE A 358 -17.69 -11.58 -16.80
CA ILE A 358 -16.73 -10.62 -17.38
C ILE A 358 -16.46 -10.90 -18.86
N HIS A 359 -16.42 -12.17 -19.26
CA HIS A 359 -16.04 -12.57 -20.63
C HIS A 359 -17.24 -12.68 -21.58
N VAL A 360 -18.45 -12.93 -21.06
CA VAL A 360 -19.68 -13.10 -21.85
C VAL A 360 -20.66 -11.93 -21.66
N GLY A 361 -20.47 -11.08 -20.65
CA GLY A 361 -21.36 -9.98 -20.30
C GLY A 361 -20.71 -8.60 -20.49
N PHE A 362 -20.55 -8.20 -21.75
CA PHE A 362 -20.68 -6.82 -22.24
C PHE A 362 -21.21 -6.85 -23.67
#